data_AF-A0A6I2L2R0-F1
#
_entry.id   AF-A0A6I2L2R0-F1
#
_cell.length_a   1.000
_cell.length_b   1.000
_cell.length_c   1.000
_cell.angle_alpha   90.00
_cell.angle_beta   90.00
_cell.angle_gamma   90.00
#
_symmetry.space_group_name_H-M   'P 1'
#
loop_
_entity.id
_entity.type
_entity.pdbx_description
1 polymer ?
#
loop_
_entity_poly.entity_id
_entity_poly.type
_entity_poly.pdbx_seq_one_letter_code
_entity_poly.pdbx_strand_id
1 'polypeptide(L)'
;MLFPIAIVDSVEMIRDGGSLAAIFHGPDGCEYWLFFEICIRNLSEHVVERVGYAPPKVVNRHTGTEVSVTWEDASTMLKKIAKITHRDQDWHWLKKMQAVADLNGELPDGVEKVLQSFRLSDLA
;
A
#
# COMPACT_ATOMS: atom_id res chain seq x y z
N MET A 1 4.83 -11.02 -12.14
CA MET A 1 6.25 -10.65 -12.30
C MET A 1 6.81 -10.31 -10.93
N LEU A 2 7.90 -10.95 -10.50
CA LEU A 2 8.53 -10.67 -9.21
C LEU A 2 9.70 -9.70 -9.39
N PHE A 3 9.70 -8.63 -8.60
CA PHE A 3 10.79 -7.66 -8.59
C PHE A 3 11.87 -8.09 -7.59
N PRO A 4 13.17 -7.95 -7.94
CA PRO A 4 14.25 -8.18 -7.00
C PRO A 4 14.26 -7.06 -5.95
N ILE A 5 14.49 -7.45 -4.69
CA ILE A 5 14.48 -6.56 -3.52
C ILE A 5 15.86 -6.69 -2.86
N ALA A 6 16.64 -5.61 -2.86
CA ALA A 6 17.96 -5.58 -2.25
C ALA A 6 17.91 -5.01 -0.82
N ILE A 7 17.23 -3.88 -0.63
CA ILE A 7 17.10 -3.18 0.64
C ILE A 7 15.65 -2.72 0.80
N VAL A 8 15.11 -2.77 2.02
CA VAL A 8 13.79 -2.24 2.36
C VAL A 8 13.98 -0.97 3.19
N ASP A 9 13.39 0.14 2.77
CA ASP A 9 13.51 1.41 3.46
C ASP A 9 12.37 1.63 4.46
N SER A 10 11.14 1.38 4.03
CA SER A 10 9.95 1.49 4.89
C SER A 10 8.76 0.69 4.37
N VAL A 11 7.82 0.42 5.26
CA VAL A 11 6.46 -0.01 4.91
C VAL A 11 5.48 0.88 5.65
N GLU A 12 4.60 1.56 4.93
CA GLU A 12 3.79 2.63 5.49
C GLU A 12 2.41 2.78 4.84
N MET A 13 1.55 3.51 5.53
CA MET A 13 0.31 4.03 4.99
C MET A 13 0.52 5.44 4.48
N ILE A 14 0.19 5.67 3.21
CA ILE A 14 0.27 6.96 2.57
C ILE A 14 -0.87 7.85 3.06
N ARG A 15 -0.59 9.15 3.16
CA ARG A 15 -1.53 10.17 3.70
C ARG A 15 -2.59 10.61 2.68
N ASP A 16 -3.08 9.69 1.88
CA ASP A 16 -4.10 9.91 0.84
C ASP A 16 -5.48 9.34 1.22
N GLY A 17 -5.64 8.95 2.49
CA GLY A 17 -6.85 8.31 2.98
C GLY A 17 -6.71 6.80 3.16
N GLY A 18 -5.54 6.21 2.89
CA GLY A 18 -5.19 4.88 3.39
C GLY A 18 -4.50 3.94 2.42
N SER A 19 -3.97 4.42 1.29
CA SER A 19 -3.13 3.58 0.43
C SER A 19 -1.92 3.07 1.19
N LEU A 20 -1.39 1.92 0.78
CA LEU A 20 -0.24 1.29 1.42
C LEU A 20 0.93 1.21 0.44
N ALA A 21 2.14 1.42 0.95
CA ALA A 21 3.36 1.30 0.17
C ALA A 21 4.43 0.54 0.95
N ALA A 22 5.11 -0.36 0.26
CA ALA A 22 6.41 -0.85 0.69
C ALA A 22 7.49 -0.26 -0.21
N ILE A 23 8.41 0.49 0.38
CA ILE A 23 9.48 1.21 -0.29
C ILE A 23 10.76 0.38 -0.20
N PHE A 24 11.35 0.08 -1.35
CA PHE A 24 12.53 -0.75 -1.42
C PHE A 24 13.42 -0.37 -2.60
N HIS A 25 14.70 -0.74 -2.50
CA HIS A 25 15.66 -0.58 -3.59
C HIS A 25 15.89 -1.91 -4.32
N GLY A 26 15.96 -1.84 -5.64
CA GLY A 26 16.40 -2.94 -6.50
C GLY A 26 17.93 -3.07 -6.53
N PRO A 27 18.48 -4.16 -7.10
CA PRO A 27 19.93 -4.33 -7.31
C PRO A 27 20.54 -3.29 -8.26
N ASP A 28 19.71 -2.63 -9.06
CA ASP A 28 20.06 -1.51 -9.93
C ASP A 28 20.20 -0.19 -9.17
N GLY A 29 19.92 -0.17 -7.86
CA GLY A 29 19.97 1.02 -7.01
C GLY A 29 18.79 1.97 -7.20
N CYS A 30 17.77 1.60 -7.99
CA CYS A 30 16.56 2.40 -8.12
C CYS A 30 15.61 2.16 -6.95
N GLU A 31 14.89 3.21 -6.53
CA GLU A 31 13.79 3.10 -5.57
C GLU A 31 12.52 2.63 -6.27
N TYR A 32 11.84 1.67 -5.64
CA TYR A 32 10.59 1.08 -6.09
C TYR A 32 9.56 1.10 -4.98
N TRP A 33 8.31 1.30 -5.35
CA TRP A 33 7.17 1.17 -4.44
C TRP A 33 6.33 -0.01 -4.88
N LEU A 34 6.16 -1.02 -4.01
CA LEU A 34 5.02 -1.92 -4.12
C LEU A 34 3.81 -1.18 -3.52
N PHE A 35 2.89 -0.76 -4.38
CA PHE A 35 1.84 0.19 -4.04
C PHE A 35 0.45 -0.42 -4.17
N PHE A 36 -0.33 -0.28 -3.09
CA PHE A 36 -1.72 -0.73 -2.98
C PHE A 36 -2.57 0.52 -2.82
N GLU A 37 -3.19 0.95 -3.92
CA GLU A 37 -4.02 2.15 -3.96
C GLU A 37 -5.37 1.90 -3.29
N ILE A 38 -5.76 2.74 -2.33
CA ILE A 38 -7.08 2.63 -1.71
C ILE A 38 -8.17 3.03 -2.71
N CYS A 39 -9.19 2.19 -2.87
CA CYS A 39 -10.39 2.53 -3.60
C CYS A 39 -11.40 3.16 -2.66
N ILE A 40 -11.83 4.37 -3.01
CA ILE A 40 -12.78 5.16 -2.23
C ILE A 40 -14.01 5.48 -3.09
N ARG A 41 -15.20 5.39 -2.50
CA ARG A 41 -16.48 5.77 -3.08
C ARG A 41 -17.07 6.92 -2.28
N ASN A 42 -17.50 7.99 -2.95
CA ASN A 42 -18.21 9.07 -2.29
C ASN A 42 -19.67 8.66 -2.03
N LEU A 43 -20.08 8.65 -0.77
CA LEU A 43 -21.49 8.44 -0.39
C LEU A 43 -22.25 9.78 -0.34
N SER A 44 -21.56 10.87 0.01
CA SER A 44 -22.06 12.25 -0.02
C SER A 44 -20.89 13.23 -0.13
N GLU A 45 -21.16 14.55 -0.11
CA GLU A 45 -20.12 15.58 -0.12
C GLU A 45 -19.11 15.48 1.04
N HIS A 46 -19.49 14.84 2.14
CA HIS A 46 -18.70 14.78 3.38
C HIS A 46 -18.47 13.36 3.89
N VAL A 47 -18.90 12.34 3.16
CA VAL A 47 -18.80 10.95 3.61
C VAL A 47 -18.22 10.11 2.49
N VAL A 48 -17.12 9.45 2.80
CA VAL A 48 -16.43 8.54 1.89
C VAL A 48 -16.44 7.13 2.46
N GLU A 49 -16.62 6.16 1.57
CA GLU A 49 -16.56 4.74 1.86
C GLU A 49 -15.30 4.16 1.23
N ARG A 50 -14.43 3.56 2.04
CA ARG A 50 -13.38 2.68 1.54
C ARG A 50 -14.04 1.39 1.06
N VAL A 51 -13.79 1.01 -0.18
CA VAL A 51 -14.39 -0.21 -0.78
C VAL A 51 -13.39 -1.36 -0.92
N GLY A 52 -12.09 -1.07 -0.77
CA GLY A 52 -11.01 -2.04 -0.95
C GLY A 52 -9.77 -1.36 -1.52
N TYR A 53 -8.92 -2.13 -2.16
CA TYR A 53 -7.70 -1.69 -2.81
C TYR A 53 -7.70 -2.09 -4.29
N ALA A 54 -7.12 -1.23 -5.12
CA ALA A 54 -6.90 -1.54 -6.53
C ALA A 54 -5.83 -2.64 -6.67
N PRO A 55 -5.77 -3.34 -7.81
CA PRO A 55 -4.71 -4.30 -8.10
C PRO A 55 -3.32 -3.70 -7.86
N PRO A 56 -2.40 -4.47 -7.26
CA PRO A 56 -1.14 -3.93 -6.81
C PRO A 56 -0.24 -3.61 -8.01
N LYS A 57 0.60 -2.59 -7.85
CA LYS A 57 1.58 -2.19 -8.86
C LYS A 57 2.95 -1.96 -8.22
N VAL A 58 3.99 -2.17 -9.02
CA VAL A 58 5.33 -1.71 -8.70
C VAL A 58 5.62 -0.47 -9.50
N VAL A 59 5.95 0.61 -8.79
CA VAL A 59 6.27 1.92 -9.38
C VAL A 59 7.77 2.15 -9.25
N ASN A 60 8.48 2.28 -10.37
CA ASN A 60 9.84 2.78 -10.36
C ASN A 60 9.80 4.29 -10.11
N ARG A 61 10.37 4.75 -8.99
CA ARG A 61 10.28 6.16 -8.57
C ARG A 61 11.22 7.08 -9.32
N HIS A 62 12.23 6.52 -9.99
CA HIS A 62 13.12 7.28 -10.85
C HIS A 62 12.48 7.59 -12.21
N THR A 63 11.80 6.62 -12.81
CA THR A 63 11.22 6.78 -14.16
C THR A 63 9.73 7.06 -14.17
N GLY A 64 9.03 6.85 -13.04
CA GLY A 64 7.57 6.89 -12.95
C GLY A 64 6.87 5.72 -13.63
N THR A 65 7.61 4.73 -14.12
CA THR A 65 7.03 3.56 -14.80
C THR A 65 6.29 2.68 -13.80
N GLU A 66 5.06 2.31 -14.16
CA GLU A 66 4.23 1.40 -13.36
C GLU A 66 4.12 0.04 -14.03
N VAL A 67 4.25 -1.03 -13.24
CA VAL A 67 4.06 -2.40 -13.70
C VAL A 67 3.03 -3.06 -12.80
N SER A 68 1.93 -3.54 -13.40
CA SER A 68 0.93 -4.31 -12.67
C SER A 68 1.51 -5.62 -12.13
N VAL A 69 1.12 -5.95 -10.90
CA VAL A 69 1.52 -7.17 -10.21
C VAL A 69 0.24 -7.92 -9.80
N THR A 70 0.29 -9.24 -9.75
CA THR A 70 -0.84 -10.02 -9.23
C THR A 70 -0.84 -9.98 -7.70
N TRP A 71 -1.98 -10.25 -7.06
CA TRP A 71 -2.05 -10.36 -5.60
C TRP A 71 -1.12 -11.46 -5.05
N GLU A 72 -0.98 -12.58 -5.75
CA GLU A 72 -0.07 -13.67 -5.39
C GLU A 72 1.40 -13.25 -5.44
N ASP A 73 1.79 -12.55 -6.50
CA ASP A 73 3.15 -12.01 -6.63
C ASP A 73 3.42 -10.95 -5.55
N ALA A 74 2.44 -10.07 -5.27
CA ALA A 74 2.55 -9.08 -4.20
C ALA A 74 2.69 -9.75 -2.82
N SER A 75 1.91 -10.78 -2.52
CA SER A 75 2.03 -11.59 -1.29
C SER A 75 3.42 -12.24 -1.19
N THR A 76 3.95 -12.75 -2.30
CA THR A 76 5.31 -13.30 -2.36
C THR A 76 6.39 -12.23 -2.11
N MET A 77 6.22 -11.03 -2.68
CA MET A 77 7.12 -9.91 -2.45
C MET A 77 7.09 -9.44 -0.99
N LEU A 78 5.90 -9.30 -0.38
CA LEU A 78 5.75 -8.92 1.02
C LEU A 78 6.40 -9.94 1.97
N LYS A 79 6.31 -11.25 1.69
CA LYS A 79 7.04 -12.29 2.42
C LYS A 79 8.56 -12.17 2.31
N LYS A 80 9.09 -11.65 1.19
CA LYS A 80 10.52 -11.35 1.05
C LYS A 80 10.90 -10.10 1.85
N ILE A 81 10.09 -9.05 1.76
CA ILE A 81 10.24 -7.81 2.53
C ILE A 81 10.27 -8.10 4.03
N ALA A 82 9.37 -8.96 4.52
CA ALA A 82 9.33 -9.38 5.92
C ALA A 82 10.62 -10.01 6.45
N LYS A 83 11.40 -10.66 5.58
CA LYS A 83 12.68 -11.29 5.97
C LYS A 83 13.83 -10.30 6.06
N ILE A 84 13.71 -9.14 5.41
CA ILE A 84 14.79 -8.15 5.23
C ILE A 84 14.49 -6.87 6.02
N THR A 85 13.23 -6.59 6.35
CA THR A 85 12.89 -5.43 7.19
C THR A 85 13.39 -5.61 8.62
N HIS A 86 13.90 -4.52 9.19
CA HIS A 86 14.44 -4.49 10.56
C HIS A 86 13.75 -3.44 11.44
N ARG A 87 12.73 -2.74 10.90
CA ARG A 87 12.05 -1.64 11.58
C ARG A 87 10.76 -2.12 12.23
N ASP A 88 10.67 -2.02 13.54
CA ASP A 88 9.48 -2.43 14.32
C ASP A 88 8.20 -1.72 13.87
N GLN A 89 8.30 -0.44 13.52
CA GLN A 89 7.17 0.37 13.06
C GLN A 89 6.58 -0.12 11.71
N ASP A 90 7.39 -0.75 10.86
CA ASP A 90 6.97 -1.22 9.53
C ASP A 90 6.14 -2.50 9.64
N TRP A 91 6.37 -3.31 10.67
CA TRP A 91 5.70 -4.61 10.86
C TRP A 91 4.18 -4.49 10.92
N HIS A 92 3.65 -3.42 11.51
CA HIS A 92 2.22 -3.17 11.55
C HIS A 92 1.63 -2.98 10.14
N TRP A 93 2.27 -2.14 9.32
CA TRP A 93 1.82 -1.89 7.96
C TRP A 93 2.07 -3.06 7.04
N LEU A 94 3.18 -3.78 7.22
CA LEU A 94 3.48 -4.99 6.49
C LEU A 94 2.44 -6.08 6.73
N LYS A 95 2.00 -6.29 7.98
CA LYS A 95 0.89 -7.21 8.29
C LYS A 95 -0.40 -6.80 7.61
N LYS A 96 -0.71 -5.49 7.56
CA LYS A 96 -1.89 -4.98 6.87
C LYS A 96 -1.81 -5.19 5.35
N MET A 97 -0.68 -4.85 4.73
CA MET A 97 -0.47 -5.11 3.30
C MET A 97 -0.56 -6.61 2.99
N GLN A 98 0.01 -7.46 3.85
CA GLN A 98 -0.09 -8.91 3.69
C GLN A 98 -1.54 -9.39 3.75
N ALA A 99 -2.33 -8.90 4.71
CA ALA A 99 -3.74 -9.23 4.81
C ALA A 99 -4.53 -8.77 3.57
N VAL A 100 -4.28 -7.56 3.06
CA VAL A 100 -4.91 -7.07 1.81
C VAL A 100 -4.56 -7.96 0.63
N ALA A 101 -3.29 -8.35 0.48
CA ALA A 101 -2.85 -9.21 -0.60
C ALA A 101 -3.49 -10.60 -0.53
N ASP A 102 -3.57 -11.19 0.68
CA ASP A 102 -4.18 -12.50 0.88
C ASP A 102 -5.71 -12.48 0.69
N LEU A 103 -6.34 -11.31 0.87
CA LEU A 103 -7.76 -11.05 0.60
C LEU A 103 -8.02 -10.46 -0.80
N ASN A 104 -7.05 -10.49 -1.72
CA ASN A 104 -7.19 -9.98 -3.08
C ASN A 104 -7.72 -8.54 -3.19
N GLY A 105 -7.29 -7.66 -2.28
CA GLY A 105 -7.67 -6.25 -2.29
C GLY A 105 -8.89 -5.90 -1.43
N GLU A 106 -9.54 -6.86 -0.79
CA GLU A 106 -10.61 -6.53 0.16
C GLU A 106 -10.06 -5.82 1.40
N LEU A 107 -10.94 -5.08 2.08
CA LEU A 107 -10.56 -4.39 3.31
C LEU A 107 -10.33 -5.42 4.43
N PRO A 108 -9.16 -5.40 5.10
CA PRO A 108 -8.92 -6.28 6.23
C PRO A 108 -9.77 -5.88 7.43
N ASP A 109 -10.03 -6.85 8.31
CA ASP A 109 -10.84 -6.64 9.51
C ASP A 109 -10.29 -5.49 10.37
N GLY A 110 -11.22 -4.73 10.97
CA GLY A 110 -10.87 -3.58 11.82
C GLY A 110 -10.45 -2.32 11.06
N VAL A 111 -10.50 -2.30 9.72
CA VAL A 111 -10.42 -1.05 8.94
C VAL A 111 -11.78 -0.37 8.92
N GLU A 112 -11.80 0.88 9.38
CA GLU A 112 -12.98 1.73 9.30
C GLU A 112 -13.38 1.95 7.83
N LYS A 113 -14.58 1.46 7.48
CA LYS A 113 -15.11 1.47 6.12
C LYS A 113 -15.64 2.84 5.71
N VAL A 114 -16.19 3.60 6.65
CA VAL A 114 -16.82 4.89 6.38
C VAL A 114 -16.07 5.97 7.15
N LEU A 115 -15.59 6.98 6.43
CA LEU A 115 -14.92 8.12 7.03
C LEU A 115 -15.73 9.39 6.77
N GLN A 116 -15.85 10.23 7.80
CA GLN A 116 -16.22 11.62 7.60
C GLN A 116 -15.03 12.34 6.95
N SER A 117 -15.28 12.90 5.77
CA SER A 117 -14.37 13.82 5.11
C SER A 117 -14.38 15.12 5.89
N PHE A 118 -13.36 15.34 6.73
CA PHE A 118 -13.15 16.62 7.36
C PHE A 118 -12.65 17.60 6.30
N ARG A 119 -13.44 18.64 5.99
CA ARG A 119 -12.90 19.72 5.16
C ARG A 119 -11.94 20.54 6.02
N LEU A 120 -10.82 20.96 5.43
CA LEU A 120 -9.95 21.99 6.00
C LEU A 120 -10.70 23.31 6.26
N SER A 121 -11.87 23.52 5.63
CA SER A 121 -12.75 24.67 5.88
C SER A 121 -13.49 24.63 7.22
N ASP A 122 -13.54 23.48 7.89
CA ASP A 122 -14.24 23.31 9.17
C ASP A 122 -13.32 23.57 10.38
N LEU A 123 -12.05 23.91 10.12
CA LEU A 123 -11.01 24.24 11.12
C LEU A 123 -10.70 25.75 11.15
N ALA A 124 -11.54 26.59 10.52
CA ALA A 124 -11.39 28.05 10.45
C ALA A 124 -12.33 28.78 11.41
#